data_AF-A0A954KHM3-F1
#
_entry.id   AF-A0A954KHM3-F1
#
_cell.length_a   1.000
_cell.length_b   1.000
_cell.length_c   1.000
_cell.angle_alpha   90.00
_cell.angle_beta   90.00
_cell.angle_gamma   90.00
#
_symmetry.space_group_name_H-M   'P 1'
#
loop_
_entity.id
_entity.type
_entity.pdbx_description
1 polymer ?
#
loop_
_entity_poly.entity_id
_entity_poly.type
_entity_poly.pdbx_seq_one_letter_code
_entity_poly.pdbx_strand_id
1 'polypeptide(L)'
;WIGIIITAQAFQATPEKHAPAVAVGLFPAIAAWGATVMMGAIMVSNGQNLYELIATTNQVEVAAEAEGEAASVPPTPYKSRLEANGFLVHGLLVMERGYIFTCMILAAACACLIDRRFNAAAIWMLCAAGLTFLGAMHAYQVYPFGVMDYLFPFIPPMEGAYVYRAHDIAAGYLLSAVTFWSIGLWAANQPEAEAHA
;
A
#
# COMPACT_ATOMS: atom_id res chain seq x y z
N TRP A 1 15.22 -6.02 21.08
CA TRP A 1 16.12 -4.99 21.64
C TRP A 1 16.95 -4.31 20.54
N ILE A 2 17.73 -5.05 19.73
CA ILE A 2 18.55 -4.47 18.63
C ILE A 2 17.76 -3.56 17.68
N GLY A 3 16.58 -4.00 17.20
CA GLY A 3 15.76 -3.19 16.29
C GLY A 3 15.32 -1.85 16.89
N ILE A 4 15.00 -1.80 18.19
CA ILE A 4 14.62 -0.55 18.87
C ILE A 4 15.82 0.42 18.92
N ILE A 5 17.03 -0.09 19.12
CA ILE A 5 18.25 0.73 19.12
C ILE A 5 18.56 1.26 17.72
N ILE A 6 18.46 0.42 16.69
CA ILE A 6 18.68 0.86 15.30
C ILE A 6 17.66 1.95 14.93
N THR A 7 16.40 1.78 15.30
CA THR A 7 15.38 2.82 15.11
C THR A 7 15.77 4.12 15.82
N ALA A 8 16.14 4.05 17.11
CA ALA A 8 16.57 5.24 17.85
C ALA A 8 17.80 5.92 17.21
N GLN A 9 18.78 5.13 16.77
CA GLN A 9 19.97 5.61 16.08
C GLN A 9 19.65 6.24 14.72
N ALA A 10 18.68 5.71 13.98
CA ALA A 10 18.23 6.28 12.71
C ALA A 10 17.63 7.69 12.91
N PHE A 11 16.84 7.89 13.97
CA PHE A 11 16.32 9.21 14.32
C PHE A 11 17.43 10.15 14.80
N GLN A 12 18.36 9.68 15.63
CA GLN A 12 19.48 10.50 16.12
C GLN A 12 20.49 10.87 15.03
N ALA A 13 20.69 10.01 14.03
CA ALA A 13 21.55 10.27 12.88
C ALA A 13 20.90 11.19 11.84
N THR A 14 19.57 11.34 11.89
CA THR A 14 18.80 12.18 10.96
C THR A 14 18.67 13.60 11.54
N PRO A 15 18.85 14.67 10.74
CA PRO A 15 18.57 16.03 11.22
C PRO A 15 17.15 16.16 11.77
N GLU A 16 16.98 16.92 12.86
CA GLU A 16 15.69 17.02 13.56
C GLU A 16 14.53 17.45 12.64
N LYS A 17 14.81 18.33 11.67
CA LYS A 17 13.84 18.77 10.66
C LYS A 17 13.27 17.63 9.82
N HIS A 18 14.01 16.53 9.64
CA HIS A 18 13.62 15.38 8.82
C HIS A 18 13.04 14.21 9.64
N ALA A 19 13.00 14.32 10.97
CA ALA A 19 12.39 13.28 11.82
C ALA A 19 10.96 12.89 11.41
N PRO A 20 10.07 13.81 10.97
CA PRO A 20 8.75 13.43 10.46
C PRO A 20 8.82 12.53 9.23
N ALA A 21 9.79 12.71 8.33
CA ALA A 21 9.95 11.88 7.14
C ALA A 21 10.33 10.43 7.50
N VAL A 22 11.17 10.25 8.51
CA VAL A 22 11.53 8.92 9.05
C VAL A 22 10.30 8.23 9.64
N ALA A 23 9.50 8.95 10.43
CA ALA A 23 8.27 8.41 11.01
C ALA A 23 7.25 8.03 9.94
N VAL A 24 7.03 8.89 8.93
CA VAL A 24 6.13 8.61 7.81
C VAL A 24 6.61 7.39 7.01
N GLY A 25 7.91 7.27 6.79
CA GLY A 25 8.51 6.11 6.13
C GLY A 25 8.35 4.79 6.88
N LEU A 26 8.05 4.79 8.19
CA LEU A 26 7.89 3.56 8.98
C LEU A 26 6.50 2.93 8.84
N PHE A 27 5.48 3.71 8.47
CA PHE A 27 4.09 3.23 8.42
C PHE A 27 3.88 2.00 7.51
N PRO A 28 4.43 1.93 6.28
CA PRO A 28 4.23 0.75 5.44
C PRO A 28 4.84 -0.52 6.05
N ALA A 29 5.97 -0.42 6.77
CA ALA A 29 6.57 -1.57 7.46
C ALA A 29 5.70 -2.06 8.63
N ILE A 30 5.05 -1.15 9.37
CA ILE A 30 4.11 -1.51 10.44
C ILE A 30 2.88 -2.21 9.86
N ALA A 31 2.35 -1.69 8.75
CA ALA A 31 1.25 -2.33 8.02
C ALA A 31 1.64 -3.72 7.51
N ALA A 32 2.85 -3.88 6.96
CA ALA A 32 3.38 -5.16 6.51
C ALA A 32 3.47 -6.20 7.63
N TRP A 33 3.97 -5.79 8.78
CA TRP A 33 3.97 -6.63 9.98
C TRP A 33 2.55 -7.01 10.41
N GLY A 34 1.62 -6.04 10.43
CA GLY A 34 0.21 -6.28 10.73
C GLY A 34 -0.45 -7.27 9.76
N ALA A 35 -0.14 -7.18 8.47
CA ALA A 35 -0.59 -8.14 7.46
C ALA A 35 -0.09 -9.56 7.77
N THR A 36 1.17 -9.69 8.18
CA THR A 36 1.76 -10.97 8.56
C THR A 36 1.06 -11.59 9.76
N VAL A 37 0.78 -10.79 10.80
CA VAL A 37 0.03 -11.24 11.98
C VAL A 37 -1.38 -11.69 11.60
N MET A 38 -2.07 -10.90 10.77
CA MET A 38 -3.41 -11.24 10.27
C MET A 38 -3.40 -12.56 9.48
N MET A 39 -2.48 -12.73 8.53
CA MET A 39 -2.36 -13.95 7.73
C MET A 39 -2.08 -15.18 8.59
N GLY A 40 -1.20 -15.06 9.60
CA GLY A 40 -0.93 -16.13 10.56
C GLY A 40 -2.17 -16.51 11.39
N ALA A 41 -2.97 -15.53 11.81
CA ALA A 41 -4.22 -15.78 12.54
C ALA A 41 -5.27 -16.49 11.67
N ILE A 42 -5.42 -16.07 10.40
CA ILE A 42 -6.35 -16.69 9.45
C ILE A 42 -5.96 -18.14 9.17
N MET A 43 -4.67 -18.43 8.98
CA MET A 43 -4.18 -19.78 8.70
C MET A 43 -4.57 -20.82 9.78
N VAL A 44 -4.67 -20.40 11.04
CA VAL A 44 -5.03 -21.28 12.17
C VAL A 44 -6.55 -21.30 12.42
N SER A 45 -7.29 -20.35 11.85
CA SER A 45 -8.76 -20.34 11.92
C SER A 45 -9.32 -21.47 11.07
N ASN A 46 -10.03 -22.41 11.69
CA ASN A 46 -10.35 -23.74 11.17
C ASN A 46 -11.44 -23.74 10.06
N GLY A 47 -11.34 -22.86 9.05
CA GLY A 47 -12.26 -22.84 7.91
C GLY A 47 -12.31 -21.59 7.05
N GLN A 48 -11.37 -20.64 7.13
CA GLN A 48 -11.23 -19.59 6.11
C GLN A 48 -9.77 -19.43 5.69
N ASN A 49 -9.54 -19.41 4.39
CA ASN A 49 -8.25 -19.02 3.81
C ASN A 49 -8.31 -17.54 3.38
N LEU A 50 -7.14 -16.91 3.22
CA LEU A 50 -7.03 -15.50 2.79
C LEU A 50 -7.77 -15.25 1.47
N TYR A 51 -7.78 -16.26 0.59
CA TYR A 51 -8.44 -16.22 -0.70
C TYR A 51 -9.97 -16.06 -0.55
N GLU A 52 -10.62 -16.85 0.30
CA GLU A 52 -12.07 -16.78 0.55
C GLU A 52 -12.49 -15.44 1.16
N LEU A 53 -11.68 -14.89 2.07
CA LEU A 53 -11.98 -13.61 2.72
C LEU A 53 -12.01 -12.45 1.70
N ILE A 54 -11.07 -12.44 0.76
CA ILE A 54 -10.97 -11.40 -0.27
C ILE A 54 -12.00 -11.67 -1.38
N ALA A 55 -12.18 -12.92 -1.80
CA ALA A 55 -13.12 -13.30 -2.85
C ALA A 55 -14.58 -13.02 -2.47
N THR A 56 -14.95 -13.22 -1.19
CA THR A 56 -16.31 -12.94 -0.69
C THR A 56 -16.60 -11.43 -0.67
N THR A 57 -15.58 -10.59 -0.53
CA THR A 57 -15.73 -9.13 -0.46
C THR A 57 -16.29 -8.54 -1.75
N ASN A 58 -15.88 -9.05 -2.92
CA ASN A 58 -16.40 -8.59 -4.21
C ASN A 58 -17.80 -9.13 -4.54
N GLN A 59 -18.31 -10.12 -3.80
CA GLN A 59 -19.70 -10.60 -3.98
C GLN A 59 -20.72 -9.77 -3.19
N VAL A 60 -20.30 -9.02 -2.16
CA VAL A 60 -21.22 -8.17 -1.38
C VAL A 60 -21.62 -6.92 -2.16
N GLU A 61 -20.75 -6.38 -3.03
CA GLU A 61 -21.12 -5.27 -3.93
C GLU A 61 -22.15 -5.67 -4.99
N VAL A 62 -22.17 -6.94 -5.42
CA VAL A 62 -23.18 -7.45 -6.38
C VAL A 62 -24.47 -7.87 -5.67
N ALA A 63 -24.40 -8.32 -4.41
CA ALA A 63 -25.58 -8.74 -3.66
C ALA A 63 -26.47 -7.56 -3.21
N ALA A 64 -25.92 -6.35 -3.09
CA ALA A 64 -26.70 -5.15 -2.75
C ALA A 64 -27.65 -4.69 -3.87
N GLU A 65 -27.46 -5.15 -5.12
CA GLU A 65 -28.37 -4.87 -6.24
C GLU A 65 -29.45 -5.96 -6.44
N ALA A 66 -29.41 -7.05 -5.66
CA ALA A 66 -30.35 -8.16 -5.80
C ALA A 66 -31.05 -8.49 -4.48
N GLU A 67 -31.73 -7.50 -3.88
CA GLU A 67 -32.85 -7.81 -2.98
C GLU A 67 -34.04 -8.31 -3.81
N GLY A 68 -34.01 -9.61 -4.11
CA GLY A 68 -35.08 -10.30 -4.81
C GLY A 68 -35.09 -11.78 -4.47
N GLU A 69 -36.10 -12.17 -3.70
CA GLU A 69 -36.55 -13.55 -3.44
C GLU A 69 -35.68 -14.44 -2.54
N ALA A 70 -36.14 -14.56 -1.29
CA ALA A 70 -35.71 -15.57 -0.35
C ALA A 70 -36.08 -16.98 -0.85
N ALA A 71 -35.08 -17.77 -1.24
CA ALA A 71 -35.22 -19.21 -1.39
C ALA A 71 -34.34 -19.93 -0.34
N SER A 72 -34.99 -20.83 0.38
CA SER A 72 -34.50 -21.60 1.52
C SER A 72 -33.21 -22.41 1.23
N VAL A 73 -32.05 -21.80 1.46
CA VAL A 73 -30.79 -22.54 1.59
C VAL A 73 -30.68 -23.02 3.04
N PRO A 74 -30.55 -24.35 3.31
CA PRO A 74 -30.39 -24.85 4.66
C PRO A 74 -29.12 -24.26 5.30
N PRO A 75 -29.09 -24.02 6.63
CA PRO A 75 -27.91 -23.46 7.26
C PRO A 75 -26.76 -24.45 7.15
N THR A 76 -25.84 -24.19 6.22
CA THR A 76 -24.54 -24.87 6.19
C THR A 76 -23.84 -24.62 7.54
N PRO A 77 -23.21 -25.63 8.17
CA PRO A 77 -22.74 -25.52 9.56
C PRO A 77 -21.53 -24.59 9.79
N TYR A 78 -21.17 -23.75 8.81
CA TYR A 78 -20.02 -22.86 8.92
C TYR A 78 -20.30 -21.53 8.22
N LYS A 79 -21.16 -20.70 8.83
CA LYS A 79 -21.00 -19.25 8.68
C LYS A 79 -19.80 -18.86 9.53
N SER A 80 -18.66 -18.74 8.90
CA SER A 80 -17.42 -18.27 9.51
C SER A 80 -17.65 -16.91 10.19
N ARG A 81 -17.49 -16.85 11.52
CA ARG A 81 -17.73 -15.66 12.34
C ARG A 81 -16.61 -14.60 12.25
N LEU A 82 -15.80 -14.59 11.20
CA LEU A 82 -14.93 -13.46 10.91
C LEU A 82 -15.63 -12.57 9.88
N GLU A 83 -16.40 -11.60 10.36
CA GLU A 83 -16.76 -10.41 9.57
C GLU A 83 -15.51 -9.51 9.49
N ALA A 84 -14.48 -9.96 8.78
CA ALA A 84 -13.35 -9.09 8.47
C ALA A 84 -13.77 -8.20 7.30
N ASN A 85 -13.69 -6.88 7.50
CA ASN A 85 -14.00 -5.91 6.46
C ASN A 85 -12.96 -6.06 5.34
N GLY A 86 -13.38 -6.63 4.21
CA GLY A 86 -12.51 -6.94 3.09
C GLY A 86 -11.77 -5.75 2.50
N PHE A 87 -12.33 -4.54 2.62
CA PHE A 87 -11.63 -3.30 2.28
C PHE A 87 -10.40 -3.09 3.15
N LEU A 88 -10.49 -3.35 4.47
CA LEU A 88 -9.37 -3.23 5.39
C LEU A 88 -8.30 -4.29 5.12
N VAL A 89 -8.73 -5.52 4.81
CA VAL A 89 -7.83 -6.61 4.42
C VAL A 89 -7.10 -6.24 3.13
N HIS A 90 -7.83 -5.80 2.11
CA HIS A 90 -7.26 -5.35 0.84
C HIS A 90 -6.22 -4.23 1.05
N GLY A 91 -6.56 -3.17 1.80
CA GLY A 91 -5.64 -2.07 2.08
C GLY A 91 -4.37 -2.54 2.80
N LEU A 92 -4.49 -3.44 3.76
CA LEU A 92 -3.37 -3.99 4.50
C LEU A 92 -2.44 -4.83 3.60
N LEU A 93 -3.02 -5.64 2.70
CA LEU A 93 -2.27 -6.42 1.71
C LEU A 93 -1.59 -5.52 0.67
N VAL A 94 -2.28 -4.50 0.17
CA VAL A 94 -1.70 -3.51 -0.75
C VAL A 94 -0.51 -2.79 -0.11
N MET A 95 -0.59 -2.42 1.17
CA MET A 95 0.50 -1.73 1.87
C MET A 95 1.70 -2.63 2.15
N GLU A 96 1.45 -3.92 2.39
CA GLU A 96 2.53 -4.89 2.64
C GLU A 96 3.36 -5.20 1.39
N ARG A 97 2.75 -5.13 0.20
CA ARG A 97 3.43 -5.46 -1.06
C ARG A 97 4.45 -4.38 -1.45
N GLY A 98 5.72 -4.77 -1.40
CA GLY A 98 6.82 -3.85 -1.69
C GLY A 98 7.10 -2.85 -0.58
N TYR A 99 6.69 -3.14 0.68
CA TYR A 99 6.79 -2.19 1.79
C TYR A 99 8.20 -1.59 1.95
N ILE A 100 9.27 -2.33 1.66
CA ILE A 100 10.65 -1.81 1.74
C ILE A 100 10.85 -0.63 0.76
N PHE A 101 10.42 -0.80 -0.48
CA PHE A 101 10.46 0.27 -1.49
C PHE A 101 9.54 1.42 -1.11
N THR A 102 8.32 1.11 -0.66
CA THR A 102 7.34 2.11 -0.23
C THR A 102 7.88 2.97 0.92
N CYS A 103 8.45 2.35 1.96
CA CYS A 103 9.07 3.04 3.09
C CYS A 103 10.19 3.99 2.63
N MET A 104 11.10 3.49 1.79
CA MET A 104 12.25 4.24 1.30
C MET A 104 11.82 5.44 0.45
N ILE A 105 10.92 5.22 -0.50
CA ILE A 105 10.46 6.26 -1.42
C ILE A 105 9.64 7.31 -0.68
N LEU A 106 8.75 6.89 0.22
CA LEU A 106 7.93 7.81 1.00
C LEU A 106 8.79 8.66 1.95
N ALA A 107 9.75 8.06 2.65
CA ALA A 107 10.70 8.80 3.48
C ALA A 107 11.53 9.80 2.66
N ALA A 108 12.07 9.37 1.52
CA ALA A 108 12.89 10.23 0.66
C ALA A 108 12.08 11.40 0.06
N ALA A 109 10.85 11.14 -0.39
CA ALA A 109 9.96 12.17 -0.90
C ALA A 109 9.56 13.16 0.21
N CYS A 110 9.18 12.69 1.40
CA CYS A 110 8.89 13.55 2.54
C CYS A 110 10.09 14.42 2.92
N ALA A 111 11.31 13.87 2.96
CA ALA A 111 12.52 14.64 3.23
C ALA A 111 12.76 15.73 2.16
N CYS A 112 12.56 15.40 0.87
CA CYS A 112 12.66 16.37 -0.23
C CYS A 112 11.60 17.48 -0.12
N LEU A 113 10.38 17.14 0.29
CA LEU A 113 9.29 18.11 0.48
C LEU A 113 9.57 19.06 1.67
N ILE A 114 10.12 18.53 2.77
CA ILE A 114 10.55 19.34 3.93
C ILE A 114 11.62 20.35 3.49
N ASP A 115 12.56 19.94 2.65
CA ASP A 115 13.60 20.82 2.10
C ASP A 115 13.11 21.71 0.94
N ARG A 116 11.82 21.68 0.60
CA ARG A 116 11.23 22.39 -0.56
C ARG A 116 11.89 22.06 -1.90
N ARG A 117 12.54 20.91 -2.00
CA ARG A 117 13.16 20.38 -3.22
C ARG A 117 12.13 19.59 -4.02
N PHE A 118 11.11 20.28 -4.51
CA PHE A 118 9.94 19.65 -5.14
C PHE A 118 10.28 18.82 -6.40
N ASN A 119 11.29 19.24 -7.18
CA ASN A 119 11.75 18.47 -8.34
C ASN A 119 12.34 17.11 -7.94
N ALA A 120 13.07 17.04 -6.82
CA ALA A 120 13.58 15.77 -6.30
C ALA A 120 12.44 14.88 -5.78
N ALA A 121 11.45 15.46 -5.09
CA ALA A 121 10.25 14.75 -4.66
C ALA A 121 9.47 14.19 -5.86
N ALA A 122 9.36 14.94 -6.95
CA ALA A 122 8.71 14.49 -8.18
C ALA A 122 9.41 13.27 -8.78
N ILE A 123 10.75 13.25 -8.82
CA ILE A 123 11.53 12.10 -9.30
C ILE A 123 11.24 10.86 -8.45
N TRP A 124 11.22 11.00 -7.12
CA TRP A 124 10.87 9.88 -6.23
C TRP A 124 9.46 9.35 -6.48
N MET A 125 8.49 10.22 -6.73
CA MET A 125 7.13 9.82 -7.09
C MET A 125 7.05 9.16 -8.47
N LEU A 126 7.85 9.60 -9.45
CA LEU A 126 7.96 8.91 -10.75
C LEU A 126 8.55 7.51 -10.60
N CYS A 127 9.58 7.35 -9.77
CA CYS A 127 10.12 6.04 -9.43
C CYS A 127 9.07 5.14 -8.77
N ALA A 128 8.27 5.68 -7.84
CA ALA A 128 7.15 4.94 -7.23
C ALA A 128 6.12 4.50 -8.26
N ALA A 129 5.71 5.40 -9.16
CA ALA A 129 4.77 5.09 -10.23
C ALA A 129 5.28 3.97 -11.14
N GLY A 130 6.56 4.04 -11.53
CA GLY A 130 7.22 3.01 -12.35
C GLY A 130 7.28 1.65 -11.65
N LEU A 131 7.73 1.60 -10.40
CA LEU A 131 7.80 0.36 -9.62
C LEU A 131 6.42 -0.25 -9.35
N THR A 132 5.41 0.59 -9.10
CA THR A 132 4.02 0.14 -8.91
C THR A 132 3.44 -0.40 -10.21
N PHE A 133 3.67 0.29 -11.34
CA PHE A 133 3.23 -0.17 -12.65
C PHE A 133 3.87 -1.49 -13.06
N LEU A 134 5.15 -1.68 -12.73
CA LEU A 134 5.88 -2.94 -12.93
C LEU A 134 5.49 -4.03 -11.93
N GLY A 135 4.62 -3.76 -10.96
CA GLY A 135 4.17 -4.75 -9.98
C GLY A 135 5.16 -5.06 -8.86
N ALA A 136 6.24 -4.28 -8.74
CA ALA A 136 7.21 -4.40 -7.64
C ALA A 136 6.69 -3.79 -6.32
N MET A 137 5.63 -2.97 -6.39
CA MET A 137 4.93 -2.38 -5.26
C MET A 137 3.42 -2.55 -5.45
N HIS A 138 2.69 -2.74 -4.34
CA HIS A 138 1.22 -2.74 -4.23
C HIS A 138 0.43 -3.81 -5.01
N ALA A 139 0.97 -4.36 -6.09
CA ALA A 139 0.35 -5.41 -6.88
C ALA A 139 0.58 -6.79 -6.24
N TYR A 140 -0.45 -7.63 -6.30
CA TYR A 140 -0.36 -8.97 -5.73
C TYR A 140 -1.27 -9.99 -6.36
N GLN A 141 -0.93 -11.25 -6.10
CA GLN A 141 -1.82 -12.37 -6.30
C GLN A 141 -1.90 -13.24 -5.04
N VAL A 142 -3.10 -13.72 -4.74
CA VAL A 142 -3.36 -14.64 -3.60
C VAL A 142 -3.82 -15.97 -4.17
N TYR A 143 -3.14 -17.04 -3.77
CA TYR A 143 -3.49 -18.38 -4.19
C TYR A 143 -4.56 -19.00 -3.28
N PRO A 144 -5.30 -20.02 -3.75
CA PRO A 144 -6.29 -20.74 -2.94
C PRO A 144 -5.74 -21.33 -1.63
N PHE A 145 -4.44 -21.64 -1.59
CA PHE A 145 -3.73 -22.13 -0.40
C PHE A 145 -3.25 -21.02 0.55
N GLY A 146 -3.62 -19.76 0.30
CA GLY A 146 -3.36 -18.62 1.19
C GLY A 146 -1.97 -18.00 1.09
N VAL A 147 -1.12 -18.48 0.18
CA VAL A 147 0.18 -17.83 -0.11
C VAL A 147 -0.06 -16.63 -1.02
N MET A 148 0.75 -15.59 -0.83
CA MET A 148 0.62 -14.32 -1.53
C MET A 148 1.94 -13.93 -2.17
N ASP A 149 1.91 -13.63 -3.47
CA ASP A 149 3.08 -13.32 -4.28
C ASP A 149 2.97 -11.97 -4.99
N TYR A 150 4.12 -11.49 -5.48
CA TYR A 150 4.19 -10.33 -6.37
C TYR A 150 3.58 -10.66 -7.73
N LEU A 151 2.97 -9.65 -8.35
CA LEU A 151 2.37 -9.78 -9.67
C LEU A 151 3.05 -8.83 -10.67
N PHE A 152 4.07 -9.34 -11.35
CA PHE A 152 4.74 -8.62 -12.43
C PHE A 152 3.92 -8.68 -13.73
N PRO A 153 3.86 -7.61 -14.55
CA PRO A 153 3.11 -7.59 -15.79
C PRO A 153 3.47 -8.69 -16.79
N PHE A 154 4.71 -9.17 -16.74
CA PHE A 154 5.27 -10.14 -17.70
C PHE A 154 5.11 -11.60 -17.26
N ILE A 155 4.60 -11.84 -16.05
CA ILE A 155 4.36 -13.18 -15.51
C ILE A 155 2.84 -13.42 -15.56
N PRO A 156 2.36 -14.47 -16.24
CA PRO A 156 0.93 -14.79 -16.24
C PRO A 156 0.50 -15.15 -14.81
N PRO A 157 -0.67 -14.67 -14.35
CA PRO A 157 -1.18 -15.05 -13.06
C PRO A 157 -1.48 -16.55 -13.04
N MET A 158 -1.34 -17.18 -11.86
CA MET A 158 -1.72 -18.57 -11.70
C MET A 158 -3.23 -18.74 -11.89
N GLU A 159 -3.63 -19.85 -12.52
CA GLU A 159 -5.03 -20.21 -12.71
C GLU A 159 -5.77 -20.31 -11.36
N GLY A 160 -6.88 -19.58 -11.23
CA GLY A 160 -7.68 -19.53 -10.00
C GLY A 160 -7.12 -18.66 -8.87
N ALA A 161 -6.04 -17.89 -9.11
CA ALA A 161 -5.57 -16.91 -8.13
C ALA A 161 -6.42 -15.63 -8.14
N TYR A 162 -6.63 -15.05 -6.95
CA TYR A 162 -7.15 -13.68 -6.87
C TYR A 162 -6.03 -12.71 -7.26
N VAL A 163 -6.34 -11.75 -8.13
CA VAL A 163 -5.34 -10.85 -8.73
C VAL A 163 -5.73 -9.40 -8.50
N TYR A 164 -4.79 -8.60 -8.00
CA TYR A 164 -4.91 -7.15 -7.95
C TYR A 164 -3.72 -6.47 -8.62
N ARG A 165 -4.02 -5.65 -9.64
CA ARG A 165 -3.04 -4.81 -10.34
C ARG A 165 -3.22 -3.36 -9.90
N ALA A 166 -2.18 -2.81 -9.29
CA ALA A 166 -2.19 -1.47 -8.67
C ALA A 166 -2.06 -0.30 -9.67
N HIS A 167 -2.77 -0.35 -10.80
CA HIS A 167 -2.69 0.70 -11.84
C HIS A 167 -3.29 2.04 -11.38
N ASP A 168 -4.32 1.98 -10.55
CA ASP A 168 -4.92 3.09 -9.81
C ASP A 168 -3.90 3.79 -8.89
N ILE A 169 -3.14 3.02 -8.12
CA ILE A 169 -2.10 3.55 -7.23
C ILE A 169 -0.93 4.13 -8.03
N ALA A 170 -0.53 3.47 -9.12
CA ALA A 170 0.48 3.99 -10.02
C ALA A 170 0.07 5.36 -10.62
N ALA A 171 -1.20 5.52 -11.00
CA ALA A 171 -1.75 6.80 -11.45
C ALA A 171 -1.71 7.86 -10.34
N GLY A 172 -1.98 7.48 -9.09
CA GLY A 172 -1.85 8.37 -7.92
C GLY A 172 -0.42 8.88 -7.71
N TYR A 173 0.59 8.01 -7.84
CA TYR A 173 1.99 8.41 -7.78
C TYR A 173 2.39 9.31 -8.96
N LEU A 174 1.91 9.01 -10.16
CA LEU A 174 2.15 9.86 -11.34
C LEU A 174 1.54 11.25 -11.16
N LEU A 175 0.31 11.33 -10.66
CA LEU A 175 -0.35 12.61 -10.35
C LEU A 175 0.42 13.40 -9.29
N SER A 176 0.93 12.71 -8.26
CA SER A 176 1.78 13.31 -7.23
C SER A 176 3.08 13.88 -7.81
N ALA A 177 3.72 13.13 -8.72
CA ALA A 177 4.91 13.59 -9.43
C ALA A 177 4.64 14.85 -10.26
N VAL A 178 3.57 14.87 -11.05
CA VAL A 178 3.16 16.04 -11.84
C VAL A 178 2.88 17.24 -10.93
N THR A 179 2.21 17.01 -9.80
CA THR A 179 1.91 18.06 -8.81
C THR A 179 3.20 18.66 -8.25
N PHE A 180 4.12 17.84 -7.75
CA PHE A 180 5.38 18.32 -7.18
C PHE A 180 6.25 19.01 -8.22
N TRP A 181 6.29 18.50 -9.45
CA TRP A 181 7.01 19.15 -10.54
C TRP A 181 6.41 20.53 -10.88
N SER A 182 5.08 20.63 -10.95
CA SER A 182 4.38 21.90 -11.20
C SER A 182 4.66 22.94 -10.11
N ILE A 183 4.65 22.52 -8.83
CA ILE A 183 5.02 23.37 -7.70
C ILE A 183 6.49 23.79 -7.81
N GLY A 184 7.38 22.87 -8.21
CA GLY A 184 8.80 23.15 -8.42
C GLY A 184 9.05 24.20 -9.50
N LEU A 185 8.34 24.12 -10.63
CA LEU A 185 8.38 25.11 -11.70
C LEU A 185 7.84 26.47 -11.23
N TRP A 186 6.71 26.47 -10.52
CA TRP A 186 6.14 27.70 -9.97
C TRP A 186 7.06 28.37 -8.95
N ALA A 187 7.69 27.61 -8.05
CA ALA A 187 8.61 28.12 -7.05
C ALA A 187 9.89 28.70 -7.69
N ALA A 188 10.40 28.10 -8.77
CA ALA A 188 11.56 28.61 -9.49
C ALA A 188 11.29 29.91 -10.25
N ASN A 189 10.03 30.15 -10.63
CA ASN A 189 9.60 31.34 -11.38
C ASN A 189 9.19 32.51 -10.48
N GLN A 190 9.26 32.37 -9.15
CA GLN A 190 9.03 33.51 -8.26
C GLN A 190 10.27 34.41 -8.26
N PRO A 191 10.18 35.67 -8.72
CA PRO A 191 11.26 36.63 -8.55
C PRO A 191 11.52 36.78 -7.05
N GLU A 192 12.80 36.91 -6.66
CA GLU A 192 13.25 37.09 -5.27
C GLU A 192 12.60 38.35 -4.65
N ALA A 193 11.36 38.23 -4.21
CA ALA A 193 10.68 39.22 -3.39
C ALA A 193 11.27 39.10 -1.98
N GLU A 194 12.46 39.69 -1.79
CA GLU A 194 13.10 40.11 -0.51
C GLU A 194 14.64 40.17 -0.60
N ALA A 195 15.22 40.65 -1.71
CA ALA A 195 16.59 41.18 -1.68
C ALA A 195 16.66 42.62 -1.09
N HIS A 196 15.51 43.27 -0.89
CA HIS A 196 15.39 44.60 -0.30
C HIS A 196 14.07 44.75 0.47
N ALA A 197 14.07 44.44 1.77
CA ALA A 197 13.17 45.01 2.77
C ALA A 197 13.86 44.98 4.14
#